data_AF-U1RR60-F1
#
_entry.id   AF-U1RR60-F1
#
_cell.length_a   1.000
_cell.length_b   1.000
_cell.length_c   1.000
_cell.angle_alpha   90.00
_cell.angle_beta   90.00
_cell.angle_gamma   90.00
#
_symmetry.space_group_name_H-M   'P 1'
#
loop_
_entity.id
_entity.type
_entity.pdbx_description
1 polymer ?
#
loop_
_entity_poly.entity_id
_entity_poly.type
_entity_poly.pdbx_seq_one_letter_code
_entity_poly.pdbx_strand_id
1 'polypeptide(L)'
;DARRLVRRRGWWMILFGFVHGIFFVGDIIGVYGLVAVVFAGWLSRKRYTALCIVGVVIAVVVVCAYMAIDLFAPEMAAQMSGEQTSSTPTTLPWFVVNISSWIYALFAQFLITLIVPAAVIGARLADTDIIIHPELHRGLLAAMGIGGLTLGVGGALHSALTKVMSISAWPWDFAAKEVFGLAGACGWLALLALYAGGPREDGRLTGLRKLASSVGRRSMTAYLSQTILFGFIFVIVPLLVTGERLWLGQAAAALVAAAVWLVTVGLCAALERGGHAGPFETLLRTAVARSERKRPRPAPPSAS
;
A
#
# COMPACT_ATOMS: atom_id res chain seq x y z
N ASP A 1 8.82 -19.38 16.69
CA ASP A 1 9.87 -18.46 16.19
C ASP A 1 9.23 -17.35 15.35
N ALA A 2 9.11 -16.15 15.92
CA ALA A 2 8.41 -15.00 15.31
C ALA A 2 8.98 -14.61 13.95
N ARG A 3 10.31 -14.73 13.75
CA ARG A 3 10.97 -14.47 12.47
C ARG A 3 10.40 -15.34 11.35
N ARG A 4 10.20 -16.63 11.63
CA ARG A 4 9.68 -17.59 10.65
C ARG A 4 8.25 -17.30 10.29
N LEU A 5 7.43 -16.88 11.26
CA LEU A 5 6.05 -16.48 11.01
C LEU A 5 5.98 -15.26 10.09
N VAL A 6 6.75 -14.19 10.39
CA VAL A 6 6.82 -12.98 9.56
C VAL A 6 7.26 -13.32 8.13
N ARG A 7 8.35 -14.08 7.98
CA ARG A 7 8.86 -14.46 6.65
C ARG A 7 7.87 -15.33 5.88
N ARG A 8 7.19 -16.26 6.55
CA ARG A 8 6.17 -17.13 5.94
C ARG A 8 4.97 -16.33 5.46
N ARG A 9 4.47 -15.41 6.29
CA ARG A 9 3.41 -14.48 5.89
C ARG A 9 3.84 -13.65 4.68
N GLY A 10 5.07 -13.14 4.69
CA GLY A 10 5.65 -12.39 3.58
C GLY A 10 5.71 -13.20 2.27
N TRP A 11 6.17 -14.45 2.31
CA TRP A 11 6.16 -15.32 1.11
C TRP A 11 4.77 -15.56 0.55
N TRP A 12 3.77 -15.76 1.41
CA TRP A 12 2.39 -15.87 0.94
C TRP A 12 1.88 -14.55 0.36
N MET A 13 2.22 -13.40 0.95
CA MET A 13 1.88 -12.10 0.38
C MET A 13 2.52 -11.89 -1.00
N ILE A 14 3.78 -12.30 -1.21
CA ILE A 14 4.41 -12.28 -2.54
C ILE A 14 3.63 -13.16 -3.53
N LEU A 15 3.18 -14.35 -3.13
CA LEU A 15 2.40 -15.22 -4.01
C LEU A 15 1.04 -14.62 -4.36
N PHE A 16 0.33 -14.04 -3.38
CA PHE A 16 -0.92 -13.33 -3.65
C PHE A 16 -0.69 -12.12 -4.55
N GLY A 17 0.38 -11.36 -4.30
CA GLY A 17 0.80 -10.25 -5.14
C GLY A 17 1.16 -10.69 -6.56
N PHE A 18 1.79 -11.86 -6.74
CA PHE A 18 2.07 -12.44 -8.06
C PHE A 18 0.78 -12.74 -8.82
N VAL A 19 -0.17 -13.45 -8.18
CA VAL A 19 -1.46 -13.79 -8.81
C VAL A 19 -2.26 -12.52 -9.12
N HIS A 20 -2.26 -11.54 -8.21
CA HIS A 20 -2.90 -10.26 -8.43
C HIS A 20 -2.19 -9.45 -9.54
N GLY A 21 -0.86 -9.51 -9.59
CA GLY A 21 0.04 -8.87 -10.53
C GLY A 21 -0.16 -9.29 -11.98
N ILE A 22 -0.67 -10.52 -12.19
CA ILE A 22 -1.14 -10.96 -13.49
C ILE A 22 -2.19 -9.99 -14.02
N PHE A 23 -3.15 -9.57 -13.20
CA PHE A 23 -4.25 -8.68 -13.59
C PHE A 23 -3.93 -7.19 -13.38
N PHE A 24 -3.09 -6.86 -12.40
CA PHE A 24 -2.78 -5.49 -12.03
C PHE A 24 -1.30 -5.34 -11.64
N VAL A 25 -0.50 -4.84 -12.58
CA VAL A 25 0.96 -4.66 -12.42
C VAL A 25 1.32 -3.77 -11.23
N GLY A 26 0.47 -2.80 -10.88
CA GLY A 26 0.65 -1.88 -9.75
C GLY A 26 0.37 -2.49 -8.36
N ASP A 27 0.38 -3.82 -8.24
CA ASP A 27 0.15 -4.51 -6.97
C ASP A 27 1.06 -3.99 -5.85
N ILE A 28 0.49 -3.79 -4.65
CA ILE A 28 1.26 -3.40 -3.46
C ILE A 28 1.43 -4.56 -2.47
N ILE A 29 0.62 -5.62 -2.56
CA ILE A 29 0.66 -6.75 -1.62
C ILE A 29 2.02 -7.44 -1.71
N GLY A 30 2.52 -7.66 -2.93
CA GLY A 30 3.78 -8.32 -3.20
C GLY A 30 4.96 -7.59 -2.57
N VAL A 31 5.05 -6.27 -2.74
CA VAL A 31 6.16 -5.47 -2.18
C VAL A 31 6.11 -5.41 -0.65
N TYR A 32 4.94 -5.31 -0.02
CA TYR A 32 4.84 -5.47 1.44
C TYR A 32 5.26 -6.88 1.90
N GLY A 33 4.96 -7.90 1.09
CA GLY A 33 5.45 -9.26 1.30
C GLY A 33 6.97 -9.35 1.23
N LEU A 34 7.59 -8.68 0.25
CA LEU A 34 9.04 -8.61 0.08
C LEU A 34 9.71 -7.88 1.25
N VAL A 35 9.17 -6.74 1.68
CA VAL A 35 9.61 -6.05 2.91
C VAL A 35 9.57 -7.00 4.11
N ALA A 36 8.46 -7.73 4.30
CA ALA A 36 8.34 -8.69 5.40
C ALA A 36 9.36 -9.83 5.30
N VAL A 37 9.68 -10.32 4.09
CA VAL A 37 10.67 -11.40 3.89
C VAL A 37 12.09 -10.92 4.18
N VAL A 38 12.50 -9.79 3.58
CA VAL A 38 13.86 -9.23 3.70
C VAL A 38 14.13 -8.80 5.14
N PHE A 39 13.20 -8.06 5.73
CA PHE A 39 13.38 -7.48 7.07
C PHE A 39 12.83 -8.36 8.21
N ALA A 40 12.39 -9.59 7.93
CA ALA A 40 11.81 -10.51 8.93
C ALA A 40 12.66 -10.61 10.21
N GLY A 41 13.98 -10.69 10.06
CA GLY A 41 14.91 -10.84 11.19
C GLY A 41 14.97 -9.61 12.08
N TRP A 42 14.95 -8.41 11.51
CA TRP A 42 14.98 -7.16 12.28
C TRP A 42 13.60 -6.81 12.84
N LEU A 43 12.54 -7.01 12.07
CA LEU A 43 11.15 -6.83 12.52
C LEU A 43 10.82 -7.75 13.70
N SER A 44 11.15 -9.04 13.61
CA SER A 44 10.89 -9.99 14.71
C SER A 44 11.71 -9.74 15.97
N ARG A 45 12.89 -9.12 15.85
CA ARG A 45 13.76 -8.75 16.98
C ARG A 45 13.58 -7.29 17.40
N LYS A 46 12.59 -6.57 16.85
CA LYS A 46 12.31 -5.16 17.15
C LYS A 46 13.55 -4.26 17.04
N ARG A 47 14.46 -4.53 16.07
CA ARG A 47 15.67 -3.73 15.83
C ARG A 47 15.36 -2.45 15.06
N TYR A 48 14.54 -1.59 15.65
CA TYR A 48 14.01 -0.40 14.99
C TYR A 48 15.08 0.62 14.61
N THR A 49 16.18 0.73 15.35
CA THR A 49 17.30 1.61 14.97
C THR A 49 17.92 1.17 13.65
N ALA A 50 18.18 -0.13 13.47
CA ALA A 50 18.72 -0.66 12.21
C ALA A 50 17.73 -0.48 11.06
N LEU A 51 16.44 -0.74 11.31
CA LEU A 51 15.38 -0.51 10.31
C LEU A 51 15.26 0.97 9.92
N CYS A 52 15.38 1.88 10.89
CA CYS A 52 15.36 3.32 10.66
C CYS A 52 16.56 3.77 9.82
N ILE A 53 17.77 3.31 10.15
CA ILE A 53 18.98 3.61 9.37
C ILE A 53 18.81 3.15 7.92
N VAL A 54 18.36 1.91 7.70
CA VAL A 54 18.13 1.41 6.34
C VAL A 54 17.00 2.16 5.64
N GLY A 55 15.91 2.48 6.34
CA GLY A 55 14.84 3.32 5.82
C GLY A 55 15.35 4.70 5.37
N VAL A 56 16.19 5.37 6.17
CA VAL A 56 16.79 6.67 5.83
C VAL A 56 17.73 6.54 4.63
N VAL A 57 18.60 5.52 4.60
CA VAL A 57 19.50 5.30 3.46
C VAL A 57 18.71 5.07 2.17
N ILE A 58 17.68 4.23 2.20
CA ILE A 58 16.80 4.01 1.04
C ILE A 58 16.08 5.31 0.66
N ALA A 59 15.54 6.06 1.63
CA ALA A 59 14.88 7.33 1.35
C ALA A 59 15.83 8.31 0.64
N VAL A 60 17.08 8.46 1.10
CA VAL A 60 18.08 9.32 0.45
C VAL A 60 18.35 8.86 -0.98
N VAL A 61 18.57 7.56 -1.20
CA VAL A 61 18.80 7.01 -2.55
C VAL A 61 17.61 7.25 -3.47
N VAL A 62 16.38 7.01 -2.97
CA VAL A 62 15.14 7.25 -3.70
C VAL A 62 14.98 8.72 -4.07
N VAL A 63 15.24 9.64 -3.13
CA VAL A 63 15.18 11.08 -3.39
C VAL A 63 16.20 11.50 -4.43
N CYS A 64 17.44 11.01 -4.35
CA CYS A 64 18.44 11.24 -5.39
C CYS A 64 17.98 10.72 -6.75
N ALA A 65 17.35 9.53 -6.81
CA ALA A 65 16.82 8.98 -8.04
C ALA A 65 15.66 9.83 -8.60
N TYR A 66 14.77 10.33 -7.75
CA TYR A 66 13.67 11.21 -8.15
C TYR A 66 14.17 12.56 -8.67
N MET A 67 15.21 13.12 -8.05
CA MET A 67 15.85 14.36 -8.51
C MET A 67 16.60 14.18 -9.85
N ALA A 68 16.99 12.94 -10.16
CA ALA A 68 17.62 12.57 -11.42
C ALA A 68 16.63 11.99 -12.45
N ILE A 69 15.31 12.14 -12.25
CA ILE A 69 14.30 11.47 -13.08
C ILE A 69 14.44 11.84 -14.57
N ASP A 70 14.80 13.09 -14.87
CA ASP A 70 15.01 13.59 -16.23
C ASP A 70 16.25 13.02 -16.93
N LEU A 71 17.16 12.38 -16.18
CA LEU A 71 18.34 11.70 -16.73
C LEU A 71 18.00 10.28 -17.22
N PHE A 72 16.88 9.71 -16.79
CA PHE A 72 16.43 8.40 -17.26
C PHE A 72 15.81 8.51 -18.65
N ALA A 73 15.77 7.39 -19.37
CA ALA A 73 15.06 7.30 -20.64
C ALA A 73 13.59 7.74 -20.46
N PRO A 74 12.97 8.45 -21.42
CA PRO A 74 11.60 8.96 -21.27
C PRO A 74 10.58 7.90 -20.87
N GLU A 75 10.72 6.69 -21.42
CA GLU A 75 9.87 5.54 -21.10
C GLU A 75 9.99 5.11 -19.62
N MET A 76 11.21 5.13 -19.10
CA MET A 76 11.52 4.81 -17.70
C MET A 76 11.04 5.91 -16.76
N ALA A 77 11.23 7.18 -17.14
CA ALA A 77 10.74 8.33 -16.38
C ALA A 77 9.20 8.34 -16.31
N ALA A 78 8.52 8.09 -17.42
CA ALA A 78 7.06 7.94 -17.48
C ALA A 78 6.56 6.78 -16.61
N GLN A 79 7.27 5.65 -16.63
CA GLN A 79 6.93 4.51 -15.78
C GLN A 79 7.14 4.81 -14.29
N MET A 80 8.22 5.52 -13.93
CA MET A 80 8.51 5.95 -12.55
C MET A 80 7.52 7.00 -12.05
N SER A 81 7.04 7.88 -12.91
CA SER A 81 6.04 8.91 -12.57
C SER A 81 4.61 8.37 -12.46
N GLY A 82 4.41 7.09 -12.79
CA GLY A 82 3.10 6.44 -12.83
C GLY A 82 2.24 6.89 -14.01
N GLU A 83 2.87 7.48 -15.04
CA GLU A 83 2.21 7.85 -16.27
C GLU A 83 1.85 6.61 -17.09
N GLN A 84 0.65 6.62 -17.65
CA GLN A 84 0.13 5.47 -18.37
C GLN A 84 0.75 5.45 -19.77
N THR A 85 1.82 4.70 -19.94
CA THR A 85 2.43 4.48 -21.26
C THR A 85 1.51 3.59 -22.09
N SER A 86 1.23 4.02 -23.32
CA SER A 86 0.50 3.21 -24.30
C SER A 86 1.26 1.90 -24.50
N SER A 87 0.55 0.77 -24.32
CA SER A 87 1.15 -0.55 -24.48
C SER A 87 1.64 -0.70 -25.93
N THR A 88 2.94 -0.92 -26.11
CA THR A 88 3.48 -1.35 -27.41
C THR A 88 2.75 -2.63 -27.83
N PRO A 89 2.26 -2.73 -29.08
CA PRO A 89 1.62 -3.94 -29.55
C PRO A 89 2.59 -5.12 -29.40
N THR A 90 2.20 -6.12 -28.63
CA THR A 90 3.02 -7.32 -28.42
C THR A 90 2.22 -8.57 -28.77
N THR A 91 2.91 -9.55 -29.34
CA THR A 91 2.33 -10.84 -29.72
C THR A 91 2.26 -11.82 -28.55
N LEU A 92 2.90 -11.48 -27.43
CA LEU A 92 2.88 -12.29 -26.21
C LEU A 92 1.49 -12.26 -25.54
N PRO A 93 1.06 -13.37 -24.92
CA PRO A 93 -0.13 -13.36 -24.09
C PRO A 93 -0.02 -12.33 -22.96
N TRP A 94 -1.12 -11.63 -22.68
CA TRP A 94 -1.19 -10.54 -21.71
C TRP A 94 -0.61 -10.91 -20.32
N PHE A 95 -0.82 -12.14 -19.86
CA PHE A 95 -0.32 -12.60 -18.55
C PHE A 95 1.21 -12.69 -18.51
N VAL A 96 1.87 -13.00 -19.63
CA VAL A 96 3.34 -13.06 -19.72
C VAL A 96 3.93 -11.66 -19.60
N VAL A 97 3.34 -10.72 -20.33
CA VAL A 97 3.71 -9.30 -20.30
C VAL A 97 3.52 -8.75 -18.88
N ASN A 98 2.34 -8.96 -18.30
CA ASN A 98 2.03 -8.44 -16.98
C ASN A 98 2.87 -9.07 -15.87
N ILE A 99 3.19 -10.37 -15.94
CA ILE A 99 4.10 -10.98 -14.96
C ILE A 99 5.49 -10.35 -15.06
N SER A 100 5.99 -10.14 -16.28
CA SER A 100 7.31 -9.55 -16.51
C SER A 100 7.37 -8.12 -15.98
N SER A 101 6.35 -7.31 -16.31
CA SER A 101 6.20 -5.95 -15.80
C SER A 101 5.98 -5.90 -14.29
N TRP A 102 5.25 -6.87 -13.71
CA TRP A 102 5.03 -6.96 -12.26
C TRP A 102 6.31 -7.29 -11.51
N ILE A 103 7.15 -8.20 -12.04
CA ILE A 103 8.46 -8.49 -11.44
C ILE A 103 9.30 -7.22 -11.40
N TYR A 104 9.36 -6.49 -12.52
CA TYR A 104 10.06 -5.20 -12.58
C TYR A 104 9.46 -4.20 -11.56
N ALA A 105 8.14 -4.03 -11.55
CA ALA A 105 7.43 -3.11 -10.66
C ALA A 105 7.66 -3.46 -9.19
N LEU A 106 7.68 -4.75 -8.82
CA LEU A 106 7.94 -5.23 -7.46
C LEU A 106 9.30 -4.73 -6.95
N PHE A 107 10.35 -4.87 -7.76
CA PHE A 107 11.69 -4.42 -7.39
C PHE A 107 11.84 -2.90 -7.46
N ALA A 108 11.23 -2.25 -8.46
CA ALA A 108 11.20 -0.79 -8.56
C ALA A 108 10.50 -0.18 -7.34
N GLN A 109 9.34 -0.70 -6.93
CA GLN A 109 8.66 -0.31 -5.70
C GLN A 109 9.56 -0.54 -4.48
N PHE A 110 10.21 -1.69 -4.37
CA PHE A 110 11.04 -2.00 -3.21
C PHE A 110 12.29 -1.11 -3.09
N LEU A 111 12.95 -0.77 -4.20
CA LEU A 111 14.24 -0.07 -4.23
C LEU A 111 14.13 1.43 -4.47
N ILE A 112 13.16 1.85 -5.29
CA ILE A 112 13.06 3.20 -5.88
C ILE A 112 11.78 3.91 -5.40
N THR A 113 11.08 3.39 -4.38
CA THR A 113 9.98 4.13 -3.74
C THR A 113 10.12 4.22 -2.24
N LEU A 114 9.31 5.08 -1.62
CA LEU A 114 9.31 5.31 -0.18
C LEU A 114 8.55 4.22 0.62
N ILE A 115 8.22 3.07 0.02
CA ILE A 115 7.48 2.01 0.68
C ILE A 115 8.24 1.38 1.86
N VAL A 116 9.56 1.22 1.74
CA VAL A 116 10.38 0.67 2.84
C VAL A 116 10.42 1.65 4.02
N PRO A 117 10.77 2.94 3.84
CA PRO A 117 10.64 3.96 4.89
C PRO A 117 9.24 3.97 5.53
N ALA A 118 8.17 3.98 4.72
CA ALA A 118 6.79 4.00 5.20
C ALA A 118 6.46 2.75 6.05
N ALA A 119 6.88 1.57 5.61
CA ALA A 119 6.68 0.33 6.33
C ALA A 119 7.44 0.30 7.66
N VAL A 120 8.66 0.87 7.70
CA VAL A 120 9.44 1.01 8.94
C VAL A 120 8.77 1.95 9.93
N ILE A 121 8.27 3.10 9.45
CA ILE A 121 7.49 4.05 10.27
C ILE A 121 6.26 3.35 10.84
N GLY A 122 5.48 2.67 10.01
CA GLY A 122 4.29 1.93 10.44
C GLY A 122 4.61 0.82 11.45
N ALA A 123 5.67 0.03 11.21
CA ALA A 123 6.11 -1.03 12.11
C ALA A 123 6.62 -0.50 13.45
N ARG A 124 7.23 0.69 13.47
CA ARG A 124 7.64 1.35 14.70
C ARG A 124 6.44 1.90 15.47
N LEU A 125 5.52 2.56 14.79
CA LEU A 125 4.32 3.13 15.39
C LEU A 125 3.35 2.07 15.93
N ALA A 126 3.29 0.90 15.32
CA ALA A 126 2.51 -0.23 15.85
C ALA A 126 2.99 -0.71 17.23
N ASP A 127 4.22 -0.35 17.59
CA ASP A 127 4.89 -0.70 18.84
C ASP A 127 4.97 0.50 19.81
N THR A 128 4.29 1.63 19.52
CA THR A 128 4.22 2.81 20.40
C THR A 128 2.80 3.10 20.85
N ASP A 129 2.69 3.81 21.97
CA ASP A 129 1.40 4.23 22.53
C ASP A 129 0.74 5.38 21.74
N ILE A 130 1.40 5.93 20.72
CA ILE A 130 0.87 7.06 19.94
C ILE A 130 -0.41 6.67 19.19
N ILE A 131 -0.44 5.46 18.61
CA ILE A 131 -1.61 4.95 17.88
C ILE A 131 -2.51 4.09 18.78
N ILE A 132 -1.94 3.42 19.79
CA ILE A 132 -2.70 2.57 20.71
C ILE A 132 -3.52 3.43 21.69
N HIS A 133 -2.90 4.51 22.20
CA HIS A 133 -3.47 5.49 23.13
C HIS A 133 -3.39 6.93 22.55
N PRO A 134 -4.09 7.22 21.44
CA PRO A 134 -4.06 8.53 20.80
C PRO A 134 -4.63 9.65 21.69
N GLU A 135 -5.45 9.29 22.69
CA GLU A 135 -6.00 10.20 23.70
C GLU A 135 -4.92 10.86 24.56
N LEU A 136 -3.78 10.19 24.78
CA LEU A 136 -2.64 10.73 25.52
C LEU A 136 -1.76 11.65 24.66
N HIS A 137 -1.93 11.60 23.33
CA HIS A 137 -1.03 12.24 22.37
C HIS A 137 -1.74 13.23 21.43
N ARG A 138 -2.88 13.79 21.86
CA ARG A 138 -3.74 14.63 20.99
C ARG A 138 -3.02 15.83 20.39
N GLY A 139 -2.19 16.52 21.19
CA GLY A 139 -1.42 17.68 20.72
C GLY A 139 -0.40 17.30 19.63
N LEU A 140 0.33 16.20 19.84
CA LEU A 140 1.27 15.67 18.85
C LEU A 140 0.53 15.23 17.58
N LEU A 141 -0.59 14.51 17.71
CA LEU A 141 -1.37 14.06 16.57
C LEU A 141 -2.00 15.22 15.79
N ALA A 142 -2.45 16.27 16.47
CA ALA A 142 -2.94 17.48 15.82
C ALA A 142 -1.82 18.21 15.07
N ALA A 143 -0.65 18.39 15.70
CA ALA A 143 0.51 19.01 15.07
C ALA A 143 1.00 18.22 13.84
N MET A 144 1.11 16.90 13.96
CA MET A 144 1.48 16.01 12.86
C MET A 144 0.41 15.96 11.77
N GLY A 145 -0.87 16.00 12.13
CA GLY A 145 -1.99 16.09 11.21
C GLY A 145 -1.92 17.36 10.38
N ILE A 146 -1.87 18.52 11.04
CA ILE A 146 -1.80 19.83 10.36
C ILE A 146 -0.51 19.93 9.55
N GLY A 147 0.65 19.72 10.17
CA GLY A 147 1.95 19.84 9.51
C GLY A 147 2.16 18.85 8.37
N GLY A 148 1.79 17.59 8.56
CA GLY A 148 1.90 16.58 7.51
C GLY A 148 1.00 16.88 6.31
N LEU A 149 -0.25 17.28 6.56
CA LEU A 149 -1.20 17.63 5.49
C LEU A 149 -0.79 18.91 4.76
N THR A 150 -0.33 19.96 5.47
CA THR A 150 0.14 21.19 4.82
C THR A 150 1.39 20.95 3.99
N LEU A 151 2.34 20.16 4.49
CA LEU A 151 3.51 19.76 3.72
C LEU A 151 3.12 18.93 2.48
N GLY A 152 2.22 17.96 2.63
CA GLY A 152 1.75 17.14 1.51
C GLY A 152 1.05 17.94 0.42
N VAL A 153 0.18 18.88 0.80
CA VAL A 153 -0.46 19.80 -0.15
C VAL A 153 0.58 20.71 -0.79
N GLY A 154 1.45 21.33 0.00
CA GLY A 154 2.50 22.23 -0.50
C GLY A 154 3.45 21.56 -1.48
N GLY A 155 3.90 20.33 -1.18
CA GLY A 155 4.81 19.58 -2.03
C GLY A 155 4.20 19.11 -3.34
N ALA A 156 2.88 18.92 -3.40
CA ALA A 156 2.16 18.55 -4.63
C ALA A 156 1.58 19.76 -5.38
N LEU A 157 1.55 20.94 -4.78
CA LEU A 157 0.80 22.10 -5.28
C LEU A 157 1.28 22.54 -6.66
N HIS A 158 2.59 22.78 -6.84
CA HIS A 158 3.12 23.23 -8.13
C HIS A 158 2.86 22.19 -9.24
N SER A 159 3.17 20.91 -8.98
CA SER A 159 2.87 19.79 -9.88
C SER A 159 1.38 19.62 -10.21
N ALA A 160 0.47 20.03 -9.32
CA ALA A 160 -0.96 20.03 -9.60
C ALA A 160 -1.38 21.24 -10.47
N LEU A 161 -0.78 22.41 -10.24
CA LEU A 161 -1.07 23.63 -11.00
C LEU A 161 -0.63 23.51 -12.47
N THR A 162 0.46 22.80 -12.77
CA THR A 162 0.91 22.54 -14.15
C THR A 162 -0.12 21.80 -15.00
N LYS A 163 -1.08 21.10 -14.38
CA LYS A 163 -2.16 20.37 -15.07
C LYS A 163 -3.34 21.26 -15.45
N VAL A 164 -3.46 22.45 -14.88
CA VAL A 164 -4.61 23.35 -15.04
C VAL A 164 -4.19 24.72 -15.59
N MET A 165 -2.94 25.10 -15.37
CA MET A 165 -2.35 26.36 -15.81
C MET A 165 -1.25 26.11 -16.84
N SER A 166 -1.03 27.07 -17.74
CA SER A 166 0.08 27.04 -18.72
C SER A 166 1.42 27.39 -18.08
N ILE A 167 1.83 26.65 -17.05
CA ILE A 167 3.12 26.77 -16.37
C ILE A 167 3.94 25.51 -16.58
N SER A 168 5.26 25.66 -16.73
CA SER A 168 6.17 24.51 -16.88
C SER A 168 6.41 23.82 -15.53
N ALA A 169 6.50 22.49 -15.53
CA ALA A 169 6.93 21.74 -14.36
C ALA A 169 8.37 22.11 -13.96
N TRP A 170 8.64 22.10 -12.66
CA TRP A 170 10.00 22.24 -12.13
C TRP A 170 10.71 20.88 -12.08
N PRO A 171 12.04 20.84 -12.20
CA PRO A 171 12.80 19.58 -12.16
C PRO A 171 12.58 18.75 -10.88
N TRP A 172 12.23 19.40 -9.77
CA TRP A 172 12.01 18.76 -8.47
C TRP A 172 10.53 18.52 -8.14
N ASP A 173 9.59 18.83 -9.04
CA ASP A 173 8.15 18.66 -8.76
C ASP A 173 7.79 17.23 -8.39
N PHE A 174 8.34 16.27 -9.12
CA PHE A 174 8.11 14.85 -8.86
C PHE A 174 8.68 14.44 -7.49
N ALA A 175 9.95 14.77 -7.23
CA ALA A 175 10.60 14.47 -5.96
C ALA A 175 9.87 15.11 -4.78
N ALA A 176 9.49 16.39 -4.89
CA ALA A 176 8.76 17.10 -3.85
C ALA A 176 7.40 16.45 -3.57
N LYS A 177 6.62 16.15 -4.62
CA LYS A 177 5.32 15.47 -4.50
C LYS A 177 5.44 14.14 -3.76
N GLU A 178 6.40 13.29 -4.12
CA GLU A 178 6.54 11.97 -3.52
C GLU A 178 7.07 12.03 -2.07
N VAL A 179 8.06 12.87 -1.80
CA VAL A 179 8.65 13.03 -0.45
C VAL A 179 7.64 13.63 0.52
N PHE A 180 7.03 14.76 0.15
CA PHE A 180 6.01 15.38 0.98
C PHE A 180 4.71 14.58 0.97
N GLY A 181 4.47 13.74 -0.03
CA GLY A 181 3.41 12.74 -0.03
C GLY A 181 3.51 11.78 1.15
N LEU A 182 4.72 11.34 1.51
CA LEU A 182 4.93 10.54 2.73
C LEU A 182 4.60 11.32 4.01
N ALA A 183 4.99 12.60 4.08
CA ALA A 183 4.61 13.47 5.20
C ALA A 183 3.09 13.65 5.29
N GLY A 184 2.42 13.81 4.13
CA GLY A 184 0.97 13.84 4.00
C GLY A 184 0.30 12.55 4.46
N ALA A 185 0.86 11.39 4.12
CA ALA A 185 0.37 10.10 4.60
C ALA A 185 0.48 9.96 6.13
N CYS A 186 1.59 10.42 6.72
CA CYS A 186 1.73 10.53 8.18
C CYS A 186 0.72 11.50 8.80
N GLY A 187 0.44 12.62 8.15
CA GLY A 187 -0.59 13.59 8.56
C GLY A 187 -2.00 12.98 8.53
N TRP A 188 -2.34 12.25 7.47
CA TRP A 188 -3.58 11.48 7.39
C TRP A 188 -3.70 10.43 8.49
N LEU A 189 -2.62 9.67 8.74
CA LEU A 189 -2.59 8.70 9.83
C LEU A 189 -2.82 9.36 11.19
N ALA A 190 -2.17 10.49 11.45
CA ALA A 190 -2.31 11.24 12.69
C ALA A 190 -3.72 11.80 12.86
N LEU A 191 -4.32 12.35 11.79
CA LEU A 191 -5.70 12.83 11.78
C LEU A 191 -6.69 11.69 12.05
N LEU A 192 -6.50 10.54 11.40
CA LEU A 192 -7.34 9.35 11.59
C LEU A 192 -7.19 8.76 12.99
N ALA A 193 -5.97 8.73 13.55
CA ALA A 193 -5.73 8.29 14.92
C ALA A 193 -6.38 9.24 15.93
N LEU A 194 -6.24 10.56 15.73
CA LEU A 194 -6.91 11.58 16.55
C LEU A 194 -8.43 11.44 16.49
N TYR A 195 -8.97 11.21 15.29
CA TYR A 195 -10.39 10.99 15.07
C TYR A 195 -10.90 9.70 15.72
N ALA A 196 -10.12 8.61 15.63
CA ALA A 196 -10.42 7.33 16.25
C ALA A 196 -10.47 7.43 17.77
N GLY A 197 -9.58 8.23 18.37
CA GLY A 197 -9.49 8.42 19.81
C GLY A 197 -9.14 7.14 20.56
N GLY A 198 -9.15 7.21 21.89
CA GLY A 198 -8.76 6.10 22.75
C GLY A 198 -9.78 4.97 22.86
N PRO A 199 -9.38 3.84 23.46
CA PRO A 199 -10.30 2.80 23.88
C PRO A 199 -11.44 3.42 24.70
N ARG A 200 -12.70 3.12 24.33
CA ARG A 200 -13.85 3.53 25.15
C ARG A 200 -13.95 2.65 26.39
N GLU A 201 -14.52 3.19 27.46
CA GLU A 201 -14.77 2.45 28.71
C GLU A 201 -15.61 1.17 28.50
N ASP A 202 -16.47 1.16 27.49
CA ASP A 202 -17.29 0.01 27.10
C ASP A 202 -16.63 -0.89 26.02
N GLY A 203 -15.45 -0.52 25.53
CA GLY A 203 -14.74 -1.21 24.44
C GLY A 203 -15.43 -1.17 23.07
N ARG A 204 -16.55 -0.43 22.93
CA ARG A 204 -17.36 -0.46 21.70
C ARG A 204 -16.92 0.60 20.70
N LEU A 205 -16.63 0.16 19.48
CA LEU A 205 -16.46 1.06 18.33
C LEU A 205 -17.85 1.43 17.78
N THR A 206 -18.13 2.72 17.63
CA THR A 206 -19.41 3.23 17.09
C THR A 206 -19.19 4.12 15.87
N GLY A 207 -20.20 4.20 14.98
CA GLY A 207 -20.20 5.06 13.80
C GLY A 207 -19.05 4.82 12.82
N LEU A 208 -18.45 5.91 12.32
CA LEU A 208 -17.35 5.89 11.34
C LEU A 208 -16.09 5.20 11.87
N ARG A 209 -15.83 5.20 13.18
CA ARG A 209 -14.68 4.51 13.78
C ARG A 209 -14.79 3.00 13.60
N LYS A 210 -15.99 2.46 13.78
CA LYS A 210 -16.27 1.04 13.52
C LYS A 210 -16.05 0.71 12.05
N LEU A 211 -16.49 1.59 11.13
CA LEU A 211 -16.28 1.41 9.70
C LEU A 211 -14.80 1.41 9.33
N ALA A 212 -14.03 2.42 9.78
CA ALA A 212 -12.59 2.50 9.53
C ALA A 212 -11.83 1.27 10.07
N SER A 213 -12.16 0.83 11.29
CA SER A 213 -11.59 -0.40 11.87
C SER A 213 -11.99 -1.66 11.07
N SER A 214 -13.25 -1.73 10.61
CA SER A 214 -13.74 -2.87 9.81
C SER A 214 -13.00 -3.02 8.49
N VAL A 215 -12.67 -1.89 7.84
CA VAL A 215 -11.87 -1.82 6.62
C VAL A 215 -10.41 -2.16 6.92
N GLY A 216 -9.82 -1.58 7.98
CA GLY A 216 -8.44 -1.86 8.37
C GLY A 216 -8.18 -3.34 8.70
N ARG A 217 -9.14 -4.01 9.36
CA ARG A 217 -9.09 -5.46 9.64
C ARG A 217 -9.28 -6.34 8.39
N ARG A 218 -9.76 -5.77 7.28
CA ARG A 218 -10.10 -6.43 6.01
C ARG A 218 -9.46 -5.70 4.82
N SER A 219 -8.29 -5.09 5.01
CA SER A 219 -7.67 -4.19 4.03
C SER A 219 -7.27 -4.90 2.74
N MET A 220 -6.85 -6.17 2.82
CA MET A 220 -6.53 -6.98 1.65
C MET A 220 -7.80 -7.33 0.87
N THR A 221 -8.90 -7.65 1.55
CA THR A 221 -10.20 -7.83 0.89
C THR A 221 -10.68 -6.54 0.24
N ALA A 222 -10.61 -5.41 0.95
CA ALA A 222 -11.02 -4.12 0.40
C ALA A 222 -10.21 -3.79 -0.87
N TYR A 223 -8.89 -3.89 -0.80
CA TYR A 223 -7.99 -3.62 -1.92
C TYR A 223 -8.28 -4.51 -3.14
N LEU A 224 -8.36 -5.83 -2.96
CA LEU A 224 -8.62 -6.75 -4.07
C LEU A 224 -10.03 -6.56 -4.65
N SER A 225 -11.01 -6.24 -3.81
CA SER A 225 -12.37 -5.92 -4.28
C SER A 225 -12.39 -4.64 -5.12
N GLN A 226 -11.59 -3.63 -4.76
CA GLN A 226 -11.46 -2.41 -5.56
C GLN A 226 -10.85 -2.72 -6.93
N THR A 227 -9.76 -3.50 -7.01
CA THR A 227 -9.19 -3.91 -8.30
C THR A 227 -10.22 -4.64 -9.16
N ILE A 228 -10.97 -5.58 -8.57
CA ILE A 228 -12.02 -6.33 -9.28
C ILE A 228 -13.08 -5.37 -9.81
N LEU A 229 -13.63 -4.48 -8.97
CA LEU A 229 -14.65 -3.51 -9.37
C LEU A 229 -14.15 -2.58 -10.47
N PHE A 230 -12.93 -2.07 -10.38
CA PHE A 230 -12.34 -1.25 -11.43
C PHE A 230 -12.14 -2.05 -12.73
N GLY A 231 -11.70 -3.29 -12.66
CA GLY A 231 -11.62 -4.18 -13.83
C GLY A 231 -12.99 -4.37 -14.49
N PHE A 232 -14.05 -4.54 -13.71
CA PHE A 232 -15.41 -4.63 -14.25
C PHE A 232 -15.88 -3.33 -14.90
N ILE A 233 -15.70 -2.20 -14.21
CA ILE A 233 -16.20 -0.88 -14.64
C ILE A 233 -15.45 -0.36 -15.86
N PHE A 234 -14.12 -0.49 -15.89
CA PHE A 234 -13.28 0.13 -16.92
C PHE A 234 -12.95 -0.80 -18.10
N VAL A 235 -13.02 -2.12 -17.90
CA VAL A 235 -12.56 -3.09 -18.89
C VAL A 235 -13.68 -4.05 -19.28
N ILE A 236 -14.18 -4.88 -18.36
CA ILE A 236 -15.05 -6.01 -18.72
C ILE A 236 -16.39 -5.54 -19.29
N VAL A 237 -17.13 -4.69 -18.56
CA VAL A 237 -18.46 -4.25 -19.02
C VAL A 237 -18.35 -3.39 -20.30
N PRO A 238 -17.45 -2.39 -20.39
CA PRO A 238 -17.27 -1.62 -21.62
C PRO A 238 -16.91 -2.49 -22.83
N LEU A 239 -15.96 -3.42 -22.70
CA LEU A 239 -15.60 -4.30 -23.81
C LEU A 239 -16.76 -5.18 -24.27
N LEU A 240 -17.61 -5.65 -23.34
CA LEU A 240 -18.78 -6.47 -23.67
C LEU A 240 -19.91 -5.66 -24.33
N VAL A 241 -20.07 -4.38 -23.97
CA VAL A 241 -21.20 -3.54 -24.43
C VAL A 241 -20.83 -2.69 -25.65
N THR A 242 -19.65 -2.08 -25.67
CA THR A 242 -19.21 -1.13 -26.69
C THR A 242 -18.03 -1.64 -27.53
N GLY A 243 -17.37 -2.73 -27.13
CA GLY A 243 -16.16 -3.24 -27.78
C GLY A 243 -14.88 -2.46 -27.44
N GLU A 244 -14.98 -1.40 -26.64
CA GLU A 244 -13.86 -0.54 -26.26
C GLU A 244 -13.72 -0.43 -24.74
N ARG A 245 -12.53 -0.03 -24.27
CA ARG A 245 -12.30 0.26 -22.84
C ARG A 245 -12.91 1.61 -22.47
N LEU A 246 -13.40 1.73 -21.25
CA LEU A 246 -13.93 3.01 -20.76
C LEU A 246 -12.78 3.93 -20.35
N TRP A 247 -12.73 5.11 -20.97
CA TRP A 247 -11.81 6.18 -20.62
C TRP A 247 -12.59 7.36 -20.06
N LEU A 248 -12.27 7.73 -18.82
CA LEU A 248 -12.92 8.86 -18.14
C LEU A 248 -11.90 9.97 -17.89
N GLY A 249 -12.35 11.22 -17.98
CA GLY A 249 -11.59 12.35 -17.46
C GLY A 249 -11.34 12.20 -15.95
N GLN A 250 -10.30 12.86 -15.45
CA GLN A 250 -9.82 12.72 -14.06
C GLN A 250 -10.92 12.90 -13.00
N ALA A 251 -11.80 13.90 -13.18
CA ALA A 251 -12.90 14.16 -12.25
C ALA A 251 -13.93 13.02 -12.20
N ALA A 252 -14.34 12.50 -13.36
CA ALA A 252 -15.28 11.38 -13.45
C ALA A 252 -14.65 10.08 -12.91
N ALA A 253 -13.37 9.83 -13.23
CA ALA A 253 -12.62 8.72 -12.67
C ALA A 253 -12.53 8.80 -11.12
N ALA A 254 -12.31 10.00 -10.57
CA ALA A 254 -12.28 10.23 -9.12
C ALA A 254 -13.65 9.97 -8.47
N LEU A 255 -14.75 10.36 -9.13
CA LEU A 255 -16.11 10.07 -8.65
C LEU A 255 -16.38 8.56 -8.62
N VAL A 256 -16.00 7.84 -9.69
CA VAL A 256 -16.09 6.37 -9.74
C VAL A 256 -15.25 5.74 -8.64
N ALA A 257 -14.03 6.22 -8.41
CA ALA A 257 -13.16 5.74 -7.35
C ALA A 257 -13.78 5.95 -5.96
N ALA A 258 -14.39 7.11 -5.71
CA ALA A 258 -15.10 7.38 -4.45
C ALA A 258 -16.30 6.44 -4.25
N ALA A 259 -17.08 6.19 -5.32
CA ALA A 259 -18.21 5.26 -5.27
C ALA A 259 -17.75 3.81 -4.98
N VAL A 260 -16.72 3.34 -5.68
CA VAL A 260 -16.11 2.02 -5.46
C VAL A 260 -15.58 1.91 -4.02
N TRP A 261 -14.92 2.96 -3.51
CA TRP A 261 -14.48 3.01 -2.12
C TRP A 261 -15.65 2.85 -1.15
N LEU A 262 -16.74 3.61 -1.30
CA LEU A 262 -17.94 3.49 -0.46
C LEU A 262 -18.55 2.08 -0.50
N VAL A 263 -18.63 1.46 -1.69
CA VAL A 263 -19.09 0.07 -1.83
C VAL A 263 -18.20 -0.89 -1.04
N THR A 264 -16.87 -0.73 -1.13
CA THR A 264 -15.94 -1.58 -0.36
C THR A 264 -15.99 -1.34 1.15
N VAL A 265 -16.27 -0.12 1.61
CA VAL A 265 -16.56 0.17 3.02
C VAL A 265 -17.83 -0.56 3.46
N GLY A 266 -18.89 -0.52 2.64
CA GLY A 266 -20.14 -1.25 2.87
C GLY A 266 -19.94 -2.76 2.96
N LEU A 267 -19.15 -3.34 2.05
CA LEU A 267 -18.76 -4.76 2.08
C LEU A 267 -18.06 -5.12 3.39
N CYS A 268 -17.05 -4.34 3.80
CA CYS A 268 -16.33 -4.55 5.06
C CYS A 268 -17.27 -4.46 6.28
N ALA A 269 -18.21 -3.53 6.25
CA ALA A 269 -19.21 -3.37 7.31
C ALA A 269 -20.19 -4.55 7.38
N ALA A 270 -20.63 -5.07 6.23
CA ALA A 270 -21.50 -6.25 6.16
C ALA A 270 -20.78 -7.50 6.71
N LEU A 271 -19.52 -7.71 6.34
CA LEU A 271 -18.68 -8.79 6.87
C LEU A 271 -18.48 -8.65 8.39
N GLU A 272 -18.26 -7.44 8.90
CA GLU A 272 -18.17 -7.18 10.34
C GLU A 272 -19.48 -7.48 11.07
N ARG A 273 -20.64 -7.09 10.51
CA ARG A 273 -21.95 -7.40 11.09
C ARG A 273 -22.21 -8.91 11.15
N GLY A 274 -21.76 -9.65 10.14
CA GLY A 274 -21.85 -11.12 10.11
C GLY A 274 -20.78 -11.84 10.93
N GLY A 275 -19.85 -11.14 11.58
CA GLY A 275 -18.75 -11.77 12.33
C GLY A 275 -17.67 -12.45 11.46
N HIS A 276 -17.68 -12.19 10.15
CA HIS A 276 -16.77 -12.83 9.20
C HIS A 276 -15.49 -12.01 9.01
N ALA A 277 -14.33 -12.65 9.06
CA ALA A 277 -13.11 -12.06 8.54
C ALA A 277 -13.23 -11.84 7.01
N GLY A 278 -12.39 -10.96 6.46
CA GLY A 278 -12.33 -10.80 5.01
C GLY A 278 -11.92 -12.12 4.34
N PRO A 279 -12.53 -12.49 3.20
CA PRO A 279 -12.25 -13.75 2.51
C PRO A 279 -10.76 -13.89 2.17
N PHE A 280 -10.12 -12.84 1.68
CA PHE A 280 -8.70 -12.89 1.30
C PHE A 280 -7.76 -12.95 2.50
N GLU A 281 -8.09 -12.25 3.59
CA GLU A 281 -7.38 -12.41 4.86
C GLU A 281 -7.50 -13.83 5.40
N THR A 282 -8.68 -14.43 5.28
CA THR A 282 -8.94 -15.81 5.72
C THR A 282 -8.13 -16.80 4.89
N LEU A 283 -8.11 -16.63 3.57
CA LEU A 283 -7.29 -17.43 2.67
C LEU A 283 -5.80 -17.31 3.01
N LEU A 284 -5.29 -16.09 3.20
CA LEU A 284 -3.89 -15.84 3.57
C LEU A 284 -3.55 -16.50 4.92
N ARG A 285 -4.38 -16.30 5.95
CA ARG A 285 -4.16 -16.90 7.28
C ARG A 285 -4.18 -18.43 7.21
N THR A 286 -5.11 -19.00 6.46
CA THR A 286 -5.25 -20.46 6.28
C THR A 286 -4.05 -21.03 5.54
N ALA A 287 -3.59 -20.36 4.48
CA ALA A 287 -2.42 -20.78 3.71
C ALA A 287 -1.14 -20.75 4.55
N VAL A 288 -0.94 -19.68 5.32
CA VAL A 288 0.15 -19.56 6.30
C VAL A 288 0.08 -20.71 7.32
N ALA A 289 -1.07 -20.95 7.95
CA ALA A 289 -1.24 -22.00 8.96
C ALA A 289 -1.04 -23.42 8.40
N ARG A 290 -1.59 -23.73 7.22
CA ARG A 290 -1.43 -25.04 6.58
C ARG A 290 0.02 -25.31 6.20
N SER A 291 0.75 -24.30 5.71
CA SER A 291 2.17 -24.44 5.39
C SER A 291 3.03 -24.72 6.63
N GLU A 292 2.57 -24.35 7.83
CA GLU A 292 3.27 -24.65 9.08
C GLU A 292 3.10 -26.11 9.48
N ARG A 293 1.87 -26.62 9.42
CA ARG A 293 1.54 -28.01 9.79
C ARG A 293 2.21 -29.06 8.90
N LYS A 294 2.45 -28.75 7.62
CA LYS A 294 3.08 -29.68 6.66
C LYS A 294 4.59 -29.86 6.87
N ARG A 295 5.24 -29.12 7.77
CA ARG A 295 6.68 -29.25 7.99
C ARG A 295 6.97 -30.28 9.09
N PRO A 296 7.82 -31.30 8.86
CA PRO A 296 8.19 -32.24 9.91
C PRO A 296 8.76 -31.50 11.11
N ARG A 297 8.27 -31.80 12.32
CA ARG A 297 8.97 -31.37 13.54
C ARG A 297 10.34 -32.06 13.54
N PRO A 298 11.44 -31.37 13.90
CA PRO A 298 12.73 -32.03 14.06
C PRO A 298 12.55 -33.19 15.04
N ALA A 299 13.04 -34.37 14.65
CA ALA A 299 13.02 -35.54 15.52
C ALA A 299 13.73 -35.20 16.84
N PRO A 300 13.21 -35.67 17.99
CA PRO A 300 13.91 -35.47 19.26
C PRO A 300 15.34 -36.03 19.15
N PRO A 301 16.33 -35.37 19.78
CA PRO A 301 17.69 -35.90 19.80
C PRO A 301 17.64 -37.32 20.36
N SER A 302 18.21 -38.27 19.63
CA SER A 302 18.43 -39.62 20.13
C SER A 302 19.29 -39.52 21.38
N ALA A 303 18.78 -40.00 22.51
CA ALA A 303 19.58 -40.15 23.71
C ALA A 303 20.72 -41.14 23.39
N SER A 304 21.95 -40.65 23.42
CA SER A 304 23.18 -41.44 23.51
C SER A 304 23.68 -41.39 24.95
#